data_AF-A0A0H3B5P3-F1
#
_entry.id   AF-A0A0H3B5P3-F1
#
_cell.length_a   1.000
_cell.length_b   1.000
_cell.length_c   1.000
_cell.angle_alpha   90.00
_cell.angle_beta   90.00
_cell.angle_gamma   90.00
#
_symmetry.space_group_name_H-M   'P 1'
#
loop_
_entity.id
_entity.type
_entity.pdbx_description
1 polymer ?
#
loop_
_entity_poly.entity_id
_entity_poly.type
_entity_poly.pdbx_seq_one_letter_code
_entity_poly.pdbx_strand_id
1 'polypeptide(L)'
;MEIKRSTAEKSSINKTIVVFTSLYSIALWINFIVIINSGKYSADLQGIDVGINTNELLYIALVNQLFLLMAVFIFNILNSRNIKIGNLRFEFNKDRFSVFFFIILILNMVFFFSTGVGKVYSTKTHYLKTLFIILEPGNIFFLYYLIVRNTGSKLFFVNVVLYSILQISKGWTSFILIIGVFELYFFILRNNKSKLFRLPFIFSVIIPLLLFTGGSVAYKYAFLVKNEIRGSSVESVSLDYIGSTVLLASRLSNYNVAAGFYSKLDDVVNVVRAQEEFSELKSFSQYFLPVRPNEIEARPLSNSSMLAFYPTFGAKYSNVEIGMFTYYQILSNVDIYEAVFVLFITFFMLLFFFSFYKLIANNENVELLLFIMVFYFLFSMCSPTYFIRPYALGVLFIPFFVVLGILKIKRNLNYSNAK
;
A
#
# COMPACT_ATOMS: atom_id res chain seq x y z
N MET A 1 -34.07 7.84 -6.13
CA MET A 1 -33.60 8.71 -5.03
C MET A 1 -32.12 8.47 -4.82
N GLU A 2 -31.26 9.46 -5.08
CA GLU A 2 -29.86 9.44 -4.64
C GLU A 2 -29.86 9.33 -3.12
N ILE A 3 -29.28 8.26 -2.57
CA ILE A 3 -28.85 8.28 -1.18
C ILE A 3 -27.63 9.20 -1.17
N LYS A 4 -27.86 10.52 -1.10
CA LYS A 4 -26.82 11.48 -0.78
C LYS A 4 -26.27 11.06 0.57
N ARG A 5 -25.07 10.47 0.58
CA ARG A 5 -24.31 10.23 1.82
C ARG A 5 -24.31 11.49 2.66
N SER A 6 -24.40 11.30 3.98
CA SER A 6 -24.44 12.41 4.91
C SER A 6 -23.22 13.32 4.68
N THR A 7 -23.42 14.64 4.74
CA THR A 7 -22.35 15.65 4.67
C THR A 7 -21.23 15.37 5.69
N ALA A 8 -21.62 14.76 6.80
CA ALA A 8 -20.76 14.20 7.84
C ALA A 8 -19.73 13.19 7.33
N GLU A 9 -20.14 12.15 6.60
CA GLU A 9 -19.24 11.10 6.09
C GLU A 9 -18.21 11.67 5.12
N LYS A 10 -18.65 12.51 4.18
CA LYS A 10 -17.74 13.17 3.22
C LYS A 10 -16.71 14.04 3.93
N SER A 11 -17.15 14.82 4.92
CA SER A 11 -16.25 15.63 5.75
C SER A 11 -15.22 14.76 6.49
N SER A 12 -15.64 13.63 7.07
CA SER A 12 -14.74 12.74 7.80
C SER A 12 -13.69 12.10 6.89
N ILE A 13 -14.10 11.62 5.71
CA ILE A 13 -13.17 11.07 4.70
C ILE A 13 -12.11 12.10 4.34
N ASN A 14 -12.52 13.34 4.00
CA ASN A 14 -11.60 14.39 3.61
C ASN A 14 -10.60 14.72 4.73
N LYS A 15 -11.05 14.79 5.98
CA LYS A 15 -10.17 15.02 7.14
C LYS A 15 -9.14 13.90 7.30
N THR A 16 -9.54 12.64 7.14
CA THR A 16 -8.61 11.51 7.21
C THR A 16 -7.61 11.51 6.04
N ILE A 17 -8.05 11.85 4.82
CA ILE A 17 -7.17 12.00 3.65
C ILE A 17 -6.12 13.09 3.90
N VAL A 18 -6.52 14.22 4.48
CA VAL A 18 -5.59 15.30 4.87
C VAL A 18 -4.58 14.79 5.90
N VAL A 19 -5.01 14.11 6.96
CA VAL A 19 -4.09 13.55 7.96
C VAL A 19 -3.07 12.61 7.31
N PHE A 20 -3.55 11.70 6.46
CA PHE A 20 -2.71 10.73 5.76
C PHE A 20 -1.68 11.43 4.87
N THR A 21 -2.12 12.38 4.04
CA THR A 21 -1.24 13.10 3.11
C THR A 21 -0.22 13.95 3.86
N SER A 22 -0.65 14.66 4.91
CA SER A 22 0.24 15.45 5.77
C SER A 22 1.29 14.59 6.49
N LEU A 23 0.93 13.38 6.94
CA LEU A 23 1.88 12.47 7.60
C LEU A 23 3.04 12.10 6.67
N TYR A 24 2.73 11.72 5.42
CA TYR A 24 3.76 11.38 4.42
C TYR A 24 4.55 12.62 3.97
N SER A 25 3.92 13.79 3.91
CA SER A 25 4.60 15.06 3.63
C SER A 25 5.60 15.42 4.72
N ILE A 26 5.23 15.28 6.00
CA ILE A 26 6.15 15.51 7.13
C ILE A 26 7.33 14.55 7.07
N ALA A 27 7.08 13.26 6.81
CA ALA A 27 8.13 12.25 6.68
C ALA A 27 9.11 12.56 5.53
N LEU A 28 8.59 13.01 4.38
CA LEU A 28 9.39 13.47 3.25
C LEU A 28 10.35 14.59 3.64
N TRP A 29 9.83 15.64 4.27
CA TRP A 29 10.64 16.80 4.66
C TRP A 29 11.64 16.47 5.77
N ILE A 30 11.32 15.57 6.69
CA ILE A 30 12.27 15.08 7.68
C ILE A 30 13.43 14.35 7.01
N ASN A 31 13.17 13.46 6.05
CA ASN A 31 14.26 12.79 5.32
C ASN A 31 15.11 13.78 4.52
N PHE A 32 14.50 14.78 3.88
CA PHE A 32 15.23 15.84 3.20
C PHE A 32 16.20 16.54 4.16
N ILE A 33 15.72 17.00 5.32
CA ILE A 33 16.53 17.67 6.34
C ILE A 33 17.63 16.75 6.88
N VAL A 34 17.34 15.46 7.09
CA VAL A 34 18.34 14.50 7.59
C VAL A 34 19.45 14.30 6.56
N ILE A 35 19.12 14.12 5.28
CA ILE A 35 20.11 13.89 4.21
C ILE A 35 21.03 15.10 4.04
N ILE A 36 20.49 16.33 4.00
CA ILE A 36 21.32 17.53 3.82
C ILE A 36 22.28 17.76 5.00
N ASN A 37 21.89 17.34 6.21
CA ASN A 37 22.71 17.53 7.41
C ASN A 37 23.73 16.40 7.61
N SER A 38 23.38 15.16 7.25
CA SER A 38 24.27 14.01 7.44
C SER A 38 25.24 13.80 6.28
N GLY A 39 24.92 14.30 5.08
CA GLY A 39 25.64 13.98 3.85
C GLY A 39 25.48 12.53 3.39
N LYS A 40 24.57 11.77 4.00
CA LYS A 40 24.38 10.32 3.77
C LYS A 40 22.92 9.95 3.63
N TYR A 41 22.63 8.99 2.76
CA TYR A 41 21.32 8.36 2.68
C TYR A 41 21.02 7.52 3.93
N SER A 42 19.73 7.34 4.20
CA SER A 42 19.24 6.59 5.36
C SER A 42 18.42 5.35 4.97
N ALA A 43 18.16 4.48 5.95
CA ALA A 43 17.35 3.26 5.82
C ALA A 43 17.81 2.30 4.70
N ASP A 44 17.04 2.18 3.62
CA ASP A 44 17.30 1.19 2.56
C ASP A 44 18.61 1.46 1.81
N LEU A 45 19.13 2.69 1.88
CA LEU A 45 20.44 3.11 1.35
C LEU A 45 21.40 3.57 2.45
N GLN A 46 21.26 3.01 3.66
CA GLN A 46 22.04 3.44 4.82
C GLN A 46 23.55 3.38 4.55
N GLY A 47 24.23 4.48 4.87
CA GLY A 47 25.69 4.57 4.84
C GLY A 47 26.27 4.98 3.48
N ILE A 48 25.44 5.13 2.45
CA ILE A 48 25.86 5.61 1.13
C ILE A 48 25.94 7.13 1.15
N ASP A 49 27.07 7.67 0.67
CA ASP A 49 27.28 9.11 0.55
C ASP A 49 26.41 9.72 -0.55
N VAL A 50 25.96 10.95 -0.33
CA VAL A 50 25.12 11.68 -1.28
C VAL A 50 25.97 12.17 -2.46
N GLY A 51 25.65 11.72 -3.67
CA GLY A 51 26.37 12.07 -4.90
C GLY A 51 25.85 13.30 -5.65
N ILE A 52 24.86 14.01 -5.11
CA ILE A 52 24.18 15.15 -5.77
C ILE A 52 24.12 16.38 -4.85
N ASN A 53 23.93 17.55 -5.44
CA ASN A 53 23.91 18.80 -4.67
C ASN A 53 22.55 19.03 -3.97
N THR A 54 22.52 19.99 -3.03
CA THR A 54 21.32 20.34 -2.26
C THR A 54 20.15 20.82 -3.13
N ASN A 55 20.42 21.47 -4.27
CA ASN A 55 19.36 21.95 -5.17
C ASN A 55 18.67 20.77 -5.88
N GLU A 56 19.42 19.75 -6.28
CA GLU A 56 18.89 18.53 -6.87
C GLU A 56 18.08 17.73 -5.84
N LEU A 57 18.59 17.62 -4.61
CA LEU A 57 17.84 17.03 -3.48
C LEU A 57 16.50 17.76 -3.26
N LEU A 58 16.52 19.09 -3.24
CA LEU A 58 15.32 19.91 -3.06
C LEU A 58 14.34 19.71 -4.24
N TYR A 59 14.85 19.66 -5.47
CA TYR A 59 14.03 19.39 -6.65
C TYR A 59 13.30 18.04 -6.51
N ILE A 60 14.01 16.97 -6.15
CA ILE A 60 13.43 15.63 -5.97
C ILE A 60 12.39 15.62 -4.83
N ALA A 61 12.64 16.36 -3.74
CA ALA A 61 11.70 16.50 -2.64
C ALA A 61 10.42 17.23 -3.09
N LEU A 62 10.54 18.34 -3.82
CA LEU A 62 9.41 19.11 -4.35
C LEU A 62 8.58 18.29 -5.35
N VAL A 63 9.22 17.53 -6.22
CA VAL A 63 8.52 16.65 -7.17
C VAL A 63 7.75 15.56 -6.42
N ASN A 64 8.37 14.89 -5.44
CA ASN A 64 7.65 13.89 -4.63
C ASN A 64 6.49 14.51 -3.84
N GLN A 65 6.66 15.72 -3.28
CA GLN A 65 5.59 16.45 -2.62
C GLN A 65 4.43 16.73 -3.60
N LEU A 66 4.73 17.11 -4.85
CA LEU A 66 3.73 17.33 -5.88
C LEU A 66 2.93 16.05 -6.17
N PHE A 67 3.58 14.88 -6.25
CA PHE A 67 2.91 13.60 -6.43
C PHE A 67 2.00 13.23 -5.25
N LEU A 68 2.40 13.53 -4.00
CA LEU A 68 1.54 13.34 -2.82
C LEU A 68 0.26 14.19 -2.92
N LEU A 69 0.38 15.44 -3.35
CA LEU A 69 -0.78 16.33 -3.54
C LEU A 69 -1.62 15.92 -4.75
N MET A 70 -0.99 15.47 -5.83
CA MET A 70 -1.67 14.99 -7.03
C MET A 70 -2.52 13.74 -6.73
N ALA A 71 -2.14 12.91 -5.75
CA ALA A 71 -2.96 11.77 -5.33
C ALA A 71 -4.35 12.20 -4.85
N VAL A 72 -4.42 13.29 -4.07
CA VAL A 72 -5.68 13.87 -3.59
C VAL A 72 -6.51 14.39 -4.77
N PHE A 73 -5.85 15.06 -5.72
CA PHE A 73 -6.53 15.61 -6.90
C PHE A 73 -7.11 14.51 -7.80
N ILE A 74 -6.29 13.51 -8.17
CA ILE A 74 -6.74 12.36 -9.00
C ILE A 74 -7.86 11.60 -8.28
N PHE A 75 -7.72 11.34 -6.98
CA PHE A 75 -8.76 10.69 -6.19
C PHE A 75 -10.09 11.47 -6.27
N ASN A 76 -10.06 12.79 -6.10
CA ASN A 76 -11.28 13.61 -6.18
C ASN A 76 -11.92 13.54 -7.57
N ILE A 77 -11.13 13.58 -8.65
CA ILE A 77 -11.62 13.41 -10.02
C ILE A 77 -12.30 12.04 -10.17
N LEU A 78 -11.61 10.95 -9.83
CA LEU A 78 -12.16 9.60 -9.98
C LEU A 78 -13.38 9.38 -9.07
N ASN A 79 -13.36 9.91 -7.85
CA ASN A 79 -14.44 9.74 -6.89
C ASN A 79 -15.68 10.56 -7.26
N SER A 80 -15.54 11.67 -8.00
CA SER A 80 -16.68 12.44 -8.52
C SER A 80 -17.50 11.68 -9.57
N ARG A 81 -16.89 10.71 -10.27
CA ARG A 81 -17.56 9.96 -11.34
C ARG A 81 -18.51 8.91 -10.77
N ASN A 82 -19.76 8.92 -11.22
CA ASN A 82 -20.71 7.87 -10.88
C ASN A 82 -20.46 6.63 -11.73
N ILE A 83 -20.10 5.53 -11.09
CA ILE A 83 -19.81 4.25 -11.75
C ILE A 83 -20.96 3.30 -11.46
N LYS A 84 -21.65 2.85 -12.52
CA LYS A 84 -22.79 1.95 -12.44
C LYS A 84 -22.72 0.94 -13.57
N ILE A 85 -23.12 -0.31 -13.31
CA ILE A 85 -23.30 -1.34 -14.34
C ILE A 85 -24.79 -1.67 -14.41
N GLY A 86 -25.46 -1.11 -15.43
CA GLY A 86 -26.89 -1.26 -15.64
C GLY A 86 -27.71 -0.95 -14.38
N ASN A 87 -28.70 -1.81 -14.10
CA ASN A 87 -29.54 -1.74 -12.90
C ASN A 87 -29.06 -2.69 -11.80
N LEU A 88 -27.77 -3.02 -11.73
CA LEU A 88 -27.27 -3.93 -10.69
C LEU A 88 -26.92 -3.17 -9.40
N ARG A 89 -27.26 -3.77 -8.27
CA ARG A 89 -26.94 -3.30 -6.93
C ARG A 89 -26.24 -4.41 -6.17
N PHE A 90 -25.07 -4.12 -5.63
CA PHE A 90 -24.30 -5.05 -4.80
C PHE A 90 -24.57 -4.80 -3.32
N GLU A 91 -24.71 -5.87 -2.53
CA GLU A 91 -24.95 -5.78 -1.09
C GLU A 91 -24.16 -6.86 -0.36
N PHE A 92 -23.38 -6.43 0.64
CA PHE A 92 -22.58 -7.33 1.46
C PHE A 92 -23.37 -7.85 2.66
N ASN A 93 -23.40 -9.18 2.83
CA ASN A 93 -23.76 -9.81 4.09
C ASN A 93 -22.54 -9.82 5.01
N LYS A 94 -22.52 -8.89 5.97
CA LYS A 94 -21.38 -8.62 6.85
C LYS A 94 -21.06 -9.77 7.81
N ASP A 95 -22.07 -10.51 8.25
CA ASP A 95 -21.88 -11.68 9.12
C ASP A 95 -21.24 -12.84 8.36
N ARG A 96 -21.76 -13.15 7.16
CA ARG A 96 -21.16 -14.16 6.28
C ARG A 96 -19.74 -13.77 5.88
N PHE A 97 -19.51 -12.48 5.62
CA PHE A 97 -18.16 -12.00 5.33
C PHE A 97 -17.21 -12.24 6.52
N SER A 98 -17.66 -11.96 7.73
CA SER A 98 -16.87 -12.17 8.96
C SER A 98 -16.55 -13.65 9.19
N VAL A 99 -17.52 -14.55 9.01
CA VAL A 99 -17.31 -16.00 9.13
C VAL A 99 -16.35 -16.52 8.06
N PHE A 100 -16.56 -16.12 6.81
CA PHE A 100 -15.66 -16.51 5.71
C PHE A 100 -14.24 -16.02 5.93
N PHE A 101 -14.07 -14.75 6.33
CA PHE A 101 -12.76 -14.18 6.60
C PHE A 101 -12.07 -14.89 7.76
N PHE A 102 -12.82 -15.25 8.81
CA PHE A 102 -12.31 -16.08 9.92
C PHE A 102 -11.78 -17.43 9.43
N ILE A 103 -12.55 -18.14 8.60
CA ILE A 103 -12.14 -19.45 8.06
C ILE A 103 -10.84 -19.31 7.26
N ILE A 104 -10.74 -18.32 6.38
CA ILE A 104 -9.54 -18.09 5.57
C ILE A 104 -8.33 -17.72 6.44
N LEU A 105 -8.53 -16.93 7.50
CA LEU A 105 -7.48 -16.62 8.46
C LEU A 105 -6.94 -17.86 9.13
N ILE A 106 -7.82 -18.72 9.66
CA ILE A 106 -7.41 -19.96 10.34
C ILE A 106 -6.66 -20.87 9.37
N LEU A 107 -7.18 -21.08 8.15
CA LEU A 107 -6.50 -21.90 7.15
C LEU A 107 -5.10 -21.35 6.81
N ASN A 108 -4.97 -20.05 6.61
CA ASN A 108 -3.68 -19.41 6.32
C ASN A 108 -2.71 -19.47 7.51
N MET A 109 -3.21 -19.34 8.74
CA MET A 109 -2.38 -19.48 9.94
C MET A 109 -1.85 -20.90 10.07
N VAL A 110 -2.71 -21.91 9.96
CA VAL A 110 -2.30 -23.33 9.99
C VAL A 110 -1.26 -23.59 8.90
N PHE A 111 -1.54 -23.20 7.66
CA PHE A 111 -0.59 -23.37 6.56
C PHE A 111 0.75 -22.68 6.82
N PHE A 112 0.73 -21.43 7.29
CA PHE A 112 1.92 -20.66 7.58
C PHE A 112 2.76 -21.30 8.70
N PHE A 113 2.15 -21.67 9.83
CA PHE A 113 2.88 -22.23 10.97
C PHE A 113 3.39 -23.65 10.70
N SER A 114 2.68 -24.45 9.90
CA SER A 114 3.11 -25.80 9.53
C SER A 114 4.23 -25.80 8.47
N THR A 115 4.20 -24.87 7.51
CA THR A 115 5.12 -24.91 6.35
C THR A 115 6.24 -23.86 6.42
N GLY A 116 6.01 -22.74 7.11
CA GLY A 116 6.88 -21.56 7.09
C GLY A 116 6.92 -20.82 5.73
N VAL A 117 6.02 -21.14 4.80
CA VAL A 117 5.89 -20.46 3.50
C VAL A 117 5.30 -19.07 3.70
N GLY A 118 5.91 -18.06 3.09
CA GLY A 118 5.44 -16.67 3.13
C GLY A 118 6.02 -15.81 4.26
N LYS A 119 6.91 -16.37 5.10
CA LYS A 119 7.76 -15.59 6.01
C LYS A 119 8.76 -14.78 5.19
N VAL A 120 8.96 -13.50 5.53
CA VAL A 120 9.97 -12.65 4.86
C VAL A 120 11.35 -13.30 4.95
N TYR A 121 12.08 -13.33 3.82
CA TYR A 121 13.38 -14.00 3.61
C TYR A 121 13.38 -15.53 3.69
N SER A 122 12.22 -16.17 3.90
CA SER A 122 12.11 -17.63 3.85
C SER A 122 12.19 -18.13 2.41
N THR A 123 13.00 -19.16 2.18
CA THR A 123 13.10 -19.89 0.91
C THR A 123 12.20 -21.13 0.87
N LYS A 124 11.44 -21.39 1.94
CA LYS A 124 10.56 -22.57 2.00
C LYS A 124 9.47 -22.49 0.93
N THR A 125 9.19 -23.63 0.31
CA THR A 125 8.15 -23.79 -0.72
C THR A 125 7.24 -24.98 -0.41
N HIS A 126 6.06 -25.01 -1.02
CA HIS A 126 5.06 -26.06 -0.85
C HIS A 126 4.15 -26.10 -2.09
N TYR A 127 3.63 -27.28 -2.46
CA TYR A 127 2.78 -27.43 -3.67
C TYR A 127 1.50 -26.58 -3.62
N LEU A 128 0.95 -26.34 -2.42
CA LEU A 128 -0.21 -25.46 -2.19
C LEU A 128 0.12 -23.94 -2.11
N LYS A 129 1.38 -23.53 -2.28
CA LYS A 129 1.82 -22.13 -2.14
C LYS A 129 0.95 -21.17 -2.98
N THR A 130 0.65 -21.53 -4.23
CA THR A 130 -0.20 -20.72 -5.12
C THR A 130 -1.58 -20.47 -4.52
N LEU A 131 -2.24 -21.53 -4.02
CA LEU A 131 -3.59 -21.42 -3.45
C LEU A 131 -3.60 -20.45 -2.27
N PHE A 132 -2.62 -20.56 -1.37
CA PHE A 132 -2.52 -19.68 -0.20
C PHE A 132 -2.04 -18.26 -0.52
N ILE A 133 -1.40 -18.03 -1.67
CA ILE A 133 -1.13 -16.67 -2.17
C ILE A 133 -2.43 -16.00 -2.65
N ILE A 134 -3.28 -16.73 -3.37
CA ILE A 134 -4.57 -16.22 -3.84
C ILE A 134 -5.48 -15.95 -2.64
N LEU A 135 -5.58 -16.92 -1.73
CA LEU A 135 -6.38 -16.83 -0.50
C LEU A 135 -5.70 -16.06 0.63
N GLU A 136 -4.63 -15.29 0.36
CA GLU A 136 -3.94 -14.51 1.39
C GLU A 136 -4.91 -13.47 1.98
N PRO A 137 -5.12 -13.44 3.32
CA PRO A 137 -6.08 -12.55 3.96
C PRO A 137 -5.84 -11.07 3.65
N GLY A 138 -4.57 -10.67 3.44
CA GLY A 138 -4.18 -9.30 3.13
C GLY A 138 -4.81 -8.75 1.85
N ASN A 139 -5.19 -9.59 0.89
CA ASN A 139 -5.78 -9.18 -0.39
C ASN A 139 -7.19 -8.58 -0.21
N ILE A 140 -7.91 -8.95 0.85
CA ILE A 140 -9.28 -8.48 1.12
C ILE A 140 -9.46 -7.84 2.49
N PHE A 141 -8.46 -7.89 3.36
CA PHE A 141 -8.56 -7.42 4.74
C PHE A 141 -9.04 -5.97 4.84
N PHE A 142 -8.46 -5.04 4.06
CA PHE A 142 -8.84 -3.63 4.15
C PHE A 142 -10.26 -3.35 3.64
N LEU A 143 -10.72 -4.09 2.62
CA LEU A 143 -12.11 -4.04 2.17
C LEU A 143 -13.06 -4.58 3.25
N TYR A 144 -12.75 -5.76 3.79
CA TYR A 144 -13.47 -6.38 4.90
C TYR A 144 -13.57 -5.42 6.09
N TYR A 145 -12.45 -4.79 6.45
CA TYR A 145 -12.36 -3.89 7.58
C TYR A 145 -13.34 -2.72 7.43
N LEU A 146 -13.27 -1.99 6.31
CA LEU A 146 -14.10 -0.79 6.10
C LEU A 146 -15.61 -1.10 5.99
N ILE A 147 -15.97 -2.26 5.45
CA ILE A 147 -17.37 -2.69 5.31
C ILE A 147 -17.97 -3.14 6.65
N VAL A 148 -17.21 -3.93 7.43
CA VAL A 148 -17.74 -4.62 8.61
C VAL A 148 -17.56 -3.81 9.89
N ARG A 149 -16.52 -2.98 10.02
CA ARG A 149 -16.11 -2.33 11.29
C ARG A 149 -17.23 -1.63 12.08
N ASN A 150 -18.16 -0.97 11.40
CA ASN A 150 -19.26 -0.22 12.06
C ASN A 150 -20.37 -1.10 12.61
N THR A 151 -20.57 -2.28 12.03
CA THR A 151 -21.63 -3.23 12.42
C THR A 151 -21.03 -4.55 12.92
N GLY A 152 -19.72 -4.56 13.19
CA GLY A 152 -18.96 -5.77 13.45
C GLY A 152 -19.36 -6.39 14.78
N SER A 153 -19.65 -7.68 14.75
CA SER A 153 -19.81 -8.49 15.96
C SER A 153 -18.46 -8.74 16.64
N LYS A 154 -18.44 -9.44 17.79
CA LYS A 154 -17.18 -9.84 18.46
C LYS A 154 -16.21 -10.54 17.50
N LEU A 155 -16.72 -11.28 16.52
CA LEU A 155 -15.94 -11.96 15.50
C LEU A 155 -15.09 -11.00 14.65
N PHE A 156 -15.55 -9.76 14.44
CA PHE A 156 -14.77 -8.74 13.74
C PHE A 156 -13.43 -8.48 14.44
N PHE A 157 -13.48 -8.26 15.76
CA PHE A 157 -12.27 -7.99 16.54
C PHE A 157 -11.36 -9.21 16.61
N VAL A 158 -11.92 -10.41 16.75
CA VAL A 158 -11.15 -11.67 16.66
C VAL A 158 -10.41 -11.75 15.32
N ASN A 159 -11.10 -11.47 14.21
CA ASN A 159 -10.49 -11.47 12.88
C ASN A 159 -9.35 -10.45 12.75
N VAL A 160 -9.50 -9.24 13.30
CA VAL A 160 -8.45 -8.21 13.28
C VAL A 160 -7.23 -8.68 14.09
N VAL A 161 -7.43 -9.29 15.26
CA VAL A 161 -6.35 -9.82 16.10
C VAL A 161 -5.63 -10.96 15.39
N LEU A 162 -6.37 -11.95 14.86
CA LEU A 162 -5.78 -13.07 14.12
C LEU A 162 -5.01 -12.62 12.89
N TYR A 163 -5.56 -11.68 12.12
CA TYR A 163 -4.87 -11.07 10.99
C TYR A 163 -3.56 -10.40 11.43
N SER A 164 -3.61 -9.64 12.53
CA SER A 164 -2.43 -8.94 13.06
C SER A 164 -1.35 -9.92 13.50
N ILE A 165 -1.72 -10.99 14.20
CA ILE A 165 -0.80 -12.07 14.60
C ILE A 165 -0.16 -12.69 13.34
N LEU A 166 -0.97 -13.09 12.36
CA LEU A 166 -0.46 -13.70 11.12
C LEU A 166 0.54 -12.80 10.38
N GLN A 167 0.21 -11.52 10.22
CA GLN A 167 1.08 -10.58 9.51
C GLN A 167 2.38 -10.29 10.28
N ILE A 168 2.31 -10.10 11.59
CA ILE A 168 3.50 -9.91 12.44
C ILE A 168 4.39 -11.16 12.39
N SER A 169 3.81 -12.37 12.50
CA SER A 169 4.56 -13.63 12.39
C SER A 169 5.22 -13.81 11.02
N LYS A 170 4.62 -13.29 9.94
CA LYS A 170 5.24 -13.23 8.61
C LYS A 170 6.36 -12.18 8.50
N GLY A 171 6.44 -11.23 9.44
CA GLY A 171 7.41 -10.14 9.47
C GLY A 171 6.90 -8.84 8.82
N TRP A 172 5.59 -8.65 8.70
CA TRP A 172 4.96 -7.44 8.14
C TRP A 172 4.33 -6.58 9.23
N THR A 173 4.54 -5.27 9.17
CA THR A 173 3.98 -4.31 10.15
C THR A 173 3.31 -3.09 9.51
N SER A 174 3.38 -2.94 8.18
CA SER A 174 2.82 -1.79 7.46
C SER A 174 1.29 -1.67 7.60
N PHE A 175 0.59 -2.78 7.82
CA PHE A 175 -0.86 -2.80 8.01
C PHE A 175 -1.31 -2.03 9.26
N ILE A 176 -0.45 -1.89 10.29
CA ILE A 176 -0.78 -1.24 11.56
C ILE A 176 -1.14 0.23 11.32
N LEU A 177 -0.36 0.93 10.49
CA LEU A 177 -0.63 2.32 10.13
C LEU A 177 -1.99 2.45 9.41
N ILE A 178 -2.27 1.55 8.46
CA ILE A 178 -3.52 1.58 7.70
C ILE A 178 -4.73 1.33 8.62
N ILE A 179 -4.63 0.38 9.55
CA ILE A 179 -5.67 0.18 10.59
C ILE A 179 -5.83 1.46 11.44
N GLY A 180 -4.72 2.08 11.87
CA GLY A 180 -4.76 3.32 12.64
C GLY A 180 -5.47 4.46 11.91
N VAL A 181 -5.23 4.60 10.60
CA VAL A 181 -5.89 5.58 9.73
C VAL A 181 -7.39 5.26 9.58
N PHE A 182 -7.76 3.98 9.48
CA PHE A 182 -9.16 3.56 9.44
C PHE A 182 -9.89 3.82 10.77
N GLU A 183 -9.28 3.50 11.91
CA GLU A 183 -9.85 3.83 13.22
C GLU A 183 -9.97 5.35 13.41
N LEU A 184 -8.98 6.12 12.95
CA LEU A 184 -9.07 7.58 12.95
C LEU A 184 -10.26 8.08 12.13
N TYR A 185 -10.51 7.50 10.94
CA TYR A 185 -11.71 7.79 10.16
C TYR A 185 -13.01 7.54 10.95
N PHE A 186 -13.16 6.35 11.54
CA PHE A 186 -14.35 6.02 12.32
C PHE A 186 -14.49 6.88 13.59
N PHE A 187 -13.36 7.26 14.21
CA PHE A 187 -13.34 8.18 15.34
C PHE A 187 -13.80 9.59 14.96
N ILE A 188 -13.30 10.14 13.85
CA ILE A 188 -13.75 11.44 13.32
C ILE A 188 -15.24 11.38 12.94
N LEU A 189 -15.68 10.29 12.33
CA LEU A 189 -17.07 10.09 11.95
C LEU A 189 -18.03 10.17 13.15
N ARG A 190 -17.69 9.49 14.26
CA ARG A 190 -18.49 9.51 15.49
C ARG A 190 -18.48 10.88 16.18
N ASN A 191 -17.38 11.62 16.06
CA ASN A 191 -17.17 12.90 16.75
C ASN A 191 -17.37 14.13 15.84
N ASN A 192 -17.98 13.98 14.67
CA ASN A 192 -18.07 15.03 13.65
C ASN A 192 -18.80 16.31 14.12
N LYS A 193 -19.62 16.23 15.17
CA LYS A 193 -20.35 17.37 15.76
C LYS A 193 -19.48 18.23 16.67
N SER A 194 -18.35 17.70 17.17
CA SER A 194 -17.46 18.41 18.11
C SER A 194 -16.86 19.66 17.48
N LYS A 195 -16.80 20.77 18.26
CA LYS A 195 -16.22 22.05 17.83
C LYS A 195 -14.73 21.91 17.49
N LEU A 196 -13.99 21.11 18.27
CA LEU A 196 -12.57 20.85 18.05
C LEU A 196 -12.33 20.25 16.65
N PHE A 197 -13.16 19.28 16.25
CA PHE A 197 -13.06 18.59 14.96
C PHE A 197 -13.47 19.46 13.76
N ARG A 198 -13.79 20.74 13.95
CA ARG A 198 -14.03 21.69 12.85
C ARG A 198 -12.76 22.44 12.43
N LEU A 199 -11.71 22.44 13.25
CA LEU A 199 -10.48 23.19 13.00
C LEU A 199 -9.59 22.44 11.98
N PRO A 200 -9.34 22.99 10.77
CA PRO A 200 -8.54 22.30 9.75
C PRO A 200 -7.09 22.06 10.16
N PHE A 201 -6.52 22.95 10.97
CA PHE A 201 -5.15 22.85 11.49
C PHE A 201 -4.90 21.56 12.30
N ILE A 202 -5.93 21.06 13.00
CA ILE A 202 -5.81 19.83 13.79
C ILE A 202 -5.51 18.63 12.89
N PHE A 203 -6.17 18.54 11.74
CA PHE A 203 -6.03 17.42 10.82
C PHE A 203 -4.82 17.55 9.91
N SER A 204 -4.41 18.77 9.57
CA SER A 204 -3.28 19.03 8.68
C SER A 204 -1.93 19.05 9.38
N VAL A 205 -1.89 19.36 10.69
CA VAL A 205 -0.64 19.56 11.43
C VAL A 205 -0.60 18.74 12.72
N ILE A 206 -1.52 18.98 13.67
CA ILE A 206 -1.41 18.40 15.03
C ILE A 206 -1.50 16.87 15.01
N ILE A 207 -2.54 16.29 14.41
CA ILE A 207 -2.73 14.84 14.37
C ILE A 207 -1.59 14.16 13.60
N PRO A 208 -1.18 14.60 12.39
CA PRO A 208 -0.01 14.06 11.71
C PRO A 208 1.26 14.08 12.56
N LEU A 209 1.55 15.18 13.25
CA LEU A 209 2.72 15.27 14.14
C LEU A 209 2.63 14.31 15.34
N LEU A 210 1.46 14.16 15.95
CA LEU A 210 1.25 13.20 17.03
C LEU A 210 1.38 11.75 16.55
N LEU A 211 0.81 11.43 15.39
CA LEU A 211 0.96 10.12 14.76
C LEU A 211 2.42 9.83 14.40
N PHE A 212 3.14 10.84 13.94
CA PHE A 212 4.55 10.69 13.58
C PHE A 212 5.43 10.49 14.82
N THR A 213 5.31 11.35 15.83
CA THR A 213 6.10 11.27 17.07
C THR A 213 5.76 10.01 17.89
N GLY A 214 4.47 9.74 18.12
CA GLY A 214 4.03 8.49 18.76
C GLY A 214 4.37 7.25 17.94
N GLY A 215 4.28 7.37 16.61
CA GLY A 215 4.71 6.36 15.65
C GLY A 215 6.19 6.03 15.80
N SER A 216 7.07 7.02 15.95
CA SER A 216 8.52 6.81 16.14
C SER A 216 8.82 6.00 17.41
N VAL A 217 8.08 6.24 18.48
CA VAL A 217 8.20 5.46 19.73
C VAL A 217 7.74 4.02 19.51
N ALA A 218 6.58 3.81 18.87
CA ALA A 218 6.09 2.45 18.59
C ALA A 218 7.01 1.71 17.60
N TYR A 219 7.53 2.41 16.60
CA TYR A 219 8.36 1.85 15.54
C TYR A 219 9.72 1.40 16.06
N LYS A 220 10.26 2.05 17.10
CA LYS A 220 11.45 1.58 17.82
C LYS A 220 11.32 0.10 18.23
N TYR A 221 10.19 -0.29 18.82
CA TYR A 221 9.95 -1.66 19.25
C TYR A 221 9.54 -2.58 18.08
N ALA A 222 8.64 -2.10 17.21
CA ALA A 222 8.18 -2.89 16.07
C ALA A 222 9.33 -3.25 15.10
N PHE A 223 10.34 -2.38 14.96
CA PHE A 223 11.51 -2.62 14.13
C PHE A 223 12.40 -3.75 14.67
N LEU A 224 12.57 -3.84 15.98
CA LEU A 224 13.35 -4.91 16.61
C LEU A 224 12.63 -6.25 16.44
N VAL A 225 11.36 -6.31 16.86
CA VAL A 225 10.54 -7.53 16.77
C VAL A 225 10.46 -8.05 15.34
N LYS A 226 10.21 -7.19 14.34
CA LYS A 226 10.09 -7.65 12.95
C LYS A 226 11.39 -8.25 12.42
N ASN A 227 12.55 -7.73 12.81
CA ASN A 227 13.84 -8.18 12.30
C ASN A 227 14.33 -9.44 13.01
N GLU A 228 14.04 -9.57 14.31
CA GLU A 228 14.22 -10.81 15.05
C GLU A 228 13.39 -11.94 14.44
N ILE A 229 12.10 -11.69 14.14
CA ILE A 229 11.25 -12.65 13.42
C ILE A 229 11.88 -13.02 12.08
N ARG A 230 12.44 -12.05 11.33
CA ARG A 230 13.10 -12.29 10.03
C ARG A 230 14.43 -13.06 10.14
N GLY A 231 14.95 -13.30 11.35
CA GLY A 231 16.25 -13.93 11.55
C GLY A 231 17.42 -13.04 11.13
N SER A 232 17.19 -11.73 11.04
CA SER A 232 18.25 -10.75 10.83
C SER A 232 18.77 -10.33 12.20
N SER A 233 20.04 -10.66 12.49
CA SER A 233 20.74 -10.14 13.67
C SER A 233 20.99 -8.65 13.46
N VAL A 234 19.97 -7.84 13.69
CA VAL A 234 20.20 -6.44 14.02
C VAL A 234 20.90 -6.50 15.36
N GLU A 235 22.19 -6.16 15.41
CA GLU A 235 22.87 -5.99 16.70
C GLU A 235 21.94 -5.19 17.58
N SER A 236 21.61 -5.73 18.75
CA SER A 236 20.65 -5.20 19.71
C SER A 236 21.13 -3.87 20.34
N VAL A 237 21.91 -3.08 19.60
CA VAL A 237 22.14 -1.67 19.87
C VAL A 237 20.77 -1.01 19.74
N SER A 238 20.24 -0.63 20.90
CA SER A 238 18.93 -0.05 21.06
C SER A 238 18.72 1.08 20.06
N LEU A 239 17.83 0.87 19.08
CA LEU A 239 17.42 1.92 18.16
C LEU A 239 16.91 3.09 19.01
N ASP A 240 17.64 4.20 19.01
CA ASP A 240 17.27 5.39 19.77
C ASP A 240 16.07 6.08 19.13
N TYR A 241 15.52 7.09 19.79
CA TYR A 241 14.35 7.79 19.25
C TYR A 241 14.65 8.50 17.94
N ILE A 242 15.87 9.03 17.76
CA ILE A 242 16.27 9.72 16.54
C ILE A 242 16.41 8.69 15.40
N GLY A 243 17.11 7.59 15.62
CA GLY A 243 17.23 6.50 14.67
C GLY A 243 15.87 5.91 14.29
N SER A 244 14.96 5.72 15.26
CA SER A 244 13.60 5.22 14.96
C SER A 244 12.78 6.24 14.17
N THR A 245 12.97 7.53 14.43
CA THR A 245 12.33 8.62 13.69
C THR A 245 12.82 8.67 12.24
N VAL A 246 14.13 8.57 12.01
CA VAL A 246 14.72 8.54 10.67
C VAL A 246 14.24 7.30 9.89
N LEU A 247 14.23 6.13 10.53
CA LEU A 247 13.75 4.92 9.88
C LEU A 247 12.24 4.96 9.62
N LEU A 248 11.43 5.56 10.50
CA LEU A 248 10.00 5.73 10.26
C LEU A 248 9.75 6.73 9.12
N ALA A 249 10.45 7.88 9.12
CA ALA A 249 10.40 8.85 8.03
C ALA A 249 10.72 8.17 6.70
N SER A 250 11.74 7.33 6.67
CA SER A 250 12.15 6.56 5.48
C SER A 250 11.16 5.49 5.05
N ARG A 251 10.25 5.04 5.92
CA ARG A 251 9.16 4.12 5.55
C ARG A 251 7.89 4.83 5.13
N LEU A 252 7.71 6.08 5.56
CA LEU A 252 6.60 6.94 5.19
C LEU A 252 6.97 7.90 4.04
N SER A 253 8.10 7.65 3.37
CA SER A 253 8.56 8.44 2.26
C SER A 253 9.47 7.60 1.36
N ASN A 254 9.24 7.68 0.06
CA ASN A 254 10.08 7.10 -0.98
C ASN A 254 11.35 7.94 -1.26
N TYR A 255 11.52 9.09 -0.61
CA TYR A 255 12.50 10.10 -0.97
C TYR A 255 13.95 9.64 -0.90
N ASN A 256 14.34 8.91 0.16
CA ASN A 256 15.72 8.41 0.28
C ASN A 256 16.10 7.55 -0.94
N VAL A 257 15.21 6.62 -1.32
CA VAL A 257 15.42 5.72 -2.45
C VAL A 257 15.36 6.48 -3.77
N ALA A 258 14.38 7.36 -3.94
CA ALA A 258 14.22 8.20 -5.13
C ALA A 258 15.47 9.07 -5.38
N ALA A 259 15.98 9.73 -4.34
CA ALA A 259 17.15 10.59 -4.42
C ALA A 259 18.45 9.81 -4.57
N GLY A 260 18.55 8.63 -3.95
CA GLY A 260 19.66 7.72 -4.14
C GLY A 260 19.75 7.22 -5.58
N PHE A 261 18.64 6.72 -6.12
CA PHE A 261 18.65 6.21 -7.50
C PHE A 261 18.89 7.31 -8.52
N TYR A 262 18.37 8.51 -8.28
CA TYR A 262 18.67 9.67 -9.11
C TYR A 262 20.17 10.03 -9.09
N SER A 263 20.84 9.96 -7.92
CA SER A 263 22.26 10.33 -7.83
C SER A 263 23.20 9.35 -8.53
N LYS A 264 22.76 8.11 -8.76
CA LYS A 264 23.48 7.10 -9.55
C LYS A 264 22.68 6.63 -10.76
N LEU A 265 22.01 7.55 -11.44
CA LEU A 265 21.08 7.21 -12.52
C LEU A 265 21.73 6.34 -13.59
N ASP A 266 22.94 6.69 -14.05
CA ASP A 266 23.63 5.93 -15.10
C ASP A 266 23.97 4.50 -14.67
N ASP A 267 24.47 4.31 -13.44
CA ASP A 267 24.77 2.99 -12.88
C ASP A 267 23.49 2.15 -12.76
N VAL A 268 22.41 2.75 -12.25
CA VAL A 268 21.10 2.11 -12.13
C VAL A 268 20.57 1.69 -13.49
N VAL A 269 20.62 2.59 -14.49
CA VAL A 269 20.17 2.30 -15.86
C VAL A 269 21.01 1.18 -16.48
N ASN A 270 22.33 1.19 -16.30
CA ASN A 270 23.21 0.15 -16.83
C ASN A 270 22.92 -1.22 -16.20
N VAL A 271 22.72 -1.25 -14.88
CA VAL A 271 22.35 -2.47 -14.14
C VAL A 271 21.01 -3.02 -14.59
N VAL A 272 20.00 -2.17 -14.77
CA VAL A 272 18.66 -2.60 -15.21
C VAL A 272 18.69 -3.05 -16.66
N ARG A 273 19.40 -2.33 -17.54
CA ARG A 273 19.53 -2.69 -18.97
C ARG A 273 20.32 -3.99 -19.17
N ALA A 274 21.23 -4.33 -18.26
CA ALA A 274 21.95 -5.60 -18.28
C ALA A 274 21.07 -6.80 -17.90
N GLN A 275 19.83 -6.57 -17.44
CA GLN A 275 18.86 -7.65 -17.21
C GLN A 275 18.14 -8.05 -18.50
N GLU A 276 17.26 -9.04 -18.41
CA GLU A 276 16.45 -9.47 -19.55
C GLU A 276 15.57 -8.34 -20.08
N GLU A 277 15.42 -8.28 -21.41
CA GLU A 277 14.44 -7.41 -22.07
C GLU A 277 13.02 -7.68 -21.54
N PHE A 278 12.25 -6.59 -21.41
CA PHE A 278 10.87 -6.60 -20.91
C PHE A 278 10.73 -7.16 -19.49
N SER A 279 11.77 -7.06 -18.67
CA SER A 279 11.78 -7.56 -17.29
C SER A 279 10.67 -6.97 -16.42
N GLU A 280 10.32 -5.70 -16.64
CA GLU A 280 9.26 -5.04 -15.90
C GLU A 280 7.89 -5.59 -16.36
N LEU A 281 7.65 -5.72 -17.66
CA LEU A 281 6.42 -6.33 -18.17
C LEU A 281 6.24 -7.79 -17.72
N LYS A 282 7.30 -8.60 -17.75
CA LYS A 282 7.30 -9.96 -17.19
C LYS A 282 6.90 -9.91 -15.71
N SER A 283 7.47 -8.95 -14.97
CA SER A 283 7.16 -8.71 -13.56
C SER A 283 5.72 -8.24 -13.32
N PHE A 284 5.05 -7.62 -14.29
CA PHE A 284 3.61 -7.33 -14.21
C PHE A 284 2.75 -8.59 -14.45
N SER A 285 3.08 -9.36 -15.48
CA SER A 285 2.27 -10.52 -15.91
C SER A 285 2.18 -11.63 -14.86
N GLN A 286 3.22 -11.77 -14.04
CA GLN A 286 3.29 -12.79 -12.99
C GLN A 286 2.16 -12.69 -11.95
N TYR A 287 1.54 -11.51 -11.78
CA TYR A 287 0.47 -11.32 -10.81
C TYR A 287 -0.91 -11.76 -11.33
N PHE A 288 -1.01 -12.04 -12.62
CA PHE A 288 -2.22 -12.52 -13.28
C PHE A 288 -2.15 -14.02 -13.61
N LEU A 289 -0.96 -14.63 -13.53
CA LEU A 289 -0.75 -16.05 -13.82
C LEU A 289 -0.73 -16.87 -12.52
N PRO A 290 -1.57 -17.93 -12.42
CA PRO A 290 -1.64 -18.77 -11.22
C PRO A 290 -0.39 -19.64 -11.01
N VAL A 291 0.36 -19.93 -12.08
CA VAL A 291 1.57 -20.75 -12.03
C VAL A 291 2.75 -19.87 -12.44
N ARG A 292 3.78 -19.80 -11.58
CA ARG A 292 5.08 -19.21 -11.93
C ARG A 292 5.79 -20.19 -12.88
N PRO A 293 5.86 -19.94 -14.19
CA PRO A 293 6.64 -20.77 -15.07
C PRO A 293 8.09 -20.33 -14.83
N ASN A 294 8.81 -21.11 -14.03
CA ASN A 294 10.20 -20.90 -13.62
C ASN A 294 10.41 -19.75 -12.64
N GLU A 295 11.08 -20.04 -11.52
CA GLU A 295 11.59 -19.04 -10.56
C GLU A 295 12.80 -18.27 -11.12
N ILE A 296 12.89 -18.12 -12.44
CA ILE A 296 13.98 -17.42 -13.11
C ILE A 296 13.68 -15.92 -13.05
N GLU A 297 14.34 -15.28 -12.08
CA GLU A 297 15.10 -14.03 -12.23
C GLU A 297 14.46 -12.76 -12.80
N ALA A 298 13.16 -12.73 -13.11
CA ALA A 298 12.47 -11.48 -13.42
C ALA A 298 12.38 -10.61 -12.16
N ARG A 299 13.36 -9.74 -12.00
CA ARG A 299 13.44 -8.77 -10.91
C ARG A 299 12.74 -7.50 -11.38
N PRO A 300 11.70 -7.02 -10.68
CA PRO A 300 11.12 -5.73 -11.00
C PRO A 300 12.18 -4.65 -10.81
N LEU A 301 12.08 -3.56 -11.57
CA LEU A 301 13.03 -2.46 -11.62
C LEU A 301 13.40 -1.95 -10.23
N SER A 302 12.43 -1.91 -9.31
CA SER A 302 12.65 -1.58 -7.88
C SER A 302 13.67 -2.47 -7.17
N ASN A 303 13.68 -3.77 -7.44
CA ASN A 303 14.65 -4.71 -6.86
C ASN A 303 15.99 -4.61 -7.59
N SER A 304 15.95 -4.52 -8.91
CA SER A 304 17.12 -4.48 -9.80
C SER A 304 17.98 -3.25 -9.55
N SER A 305 17.37 -2.09 -9.35
CA SER A 305 18.06 -0.82 -9.11
C SER A 305 18.92 -0.86 -7.82
N MET A 306 18.57 -1.70 -6.84
CA MET A 306 19.36 -1.85 -5.62
C MET A 306 20.73 -2.50 -5.86
N LEU A 307 20.91 -3.23 -6.97
CA LEU A 307 22.20 -3.84 -7.32
C LEU A 307 23.29 -2.79 -7.63
N ALA A 308 22.92 -1.58 -8.05
CA ALA A 308 23.85 -0.46 -8.25
C ALA A 308 24.48 0.03 -6.93
N PHE A 309 23.87 -0.30 -5.79
CA PHE A 309 24.34 0.08 -4.46
C PHE A 309 24.88 -1.13 -3.68
N TYR A 310 24.24 -2.28 -3.85
CA TYR A 310 24.58 -3.53 -3.16
C TYR A 310 24.63 -4.68 -4.19
N PRO A 311 25.80 -4.99 -4.77
CA PRO A 311 25.92 -6.03 -5.82
C PRO A 311 25.47 -7.43 -5.37
N THR A 312 25.45 -7.70 -4.07
CA THR A 312 24.99 -8.97 -3.47
C THR A 312 23.49 -8.99 -3.17
N PHE A 313 22.74 -7.95 -3.57
CA PHE A 313 21.30 -7.86 -3.35
C PHE A 313 20.56 -8.91 -4.20
N GLY A 314 20.29 -10.07 -3.60
CA GLY A 314 19.58 -11.17 -4.22
C GLY A 314 18.08 -10.92 -4.49
N ALA A 315 17.50 -11.69 -5.41
CA ALA A 315 16.07 -11.63 -5.75
C ALA A 315 15.11 -11.95 -4.59
N LYS A 316 15.62 -12.49 -3.48
CA LYS A 316 14.85 -12.81 -2.26
C LYS A 316 14.55 -11.61 -1.37
N TYR A 317 15.20 -10.47 -1.60
CA TYR A 317 14.98 -9.24 -0.83
C TYR A 317 13.72 -8.51 -1.30
N SER A 318 13.14 -7.72 -0.40
CA SER A 318 11.91 -6.95 -0.67
C SER A 318 12.16 -5.85 -1.71
N ASN A 319 11.12 -5.53 -2.47
CA ASN A 319 11.11 -4.36 -3.34
C ASN A 319 11.20 -3.07 -2.51
N VAL A 320 11.77 -2.02 -3.10
CA VAL A 320 11.82 -0.68 -2.50
C VAL A 320 10.85 0.26 -3.21
N GLU A 321 10.44 1.32 -2.52
CA GLU A 321 9.52 2.32 -3.05
C GLU A 321 10.31 3.47 -3.68
N ILE A 322 10.28 3.58 -5.01
CA ILE A 322 11.11 4.54 -5.77
C ILE A 322 10.35 5.84 -6.06
N GLY A 323 9.01 5.80 -6.09
CA GLY A 323 8.19 6.92 -6.54
C GLY A 323 8.02 7.00 -8.06
N MET A 324 6.87 7.54 -8.49
CA MET A 324 6.49 7.60 -9.90
C MET A 324 7.52 8.35 -10.76
N PHE A 325 8.04 9.49 -10.28
CA PHE A 325 9.00 10.31 -11.03
C PHE A 325 10.29 9.56 -11.36
N THR A 326 11.01 9.16 -10.32
CA THR A 326 12.33 8.54 -10.48
C THR A 326 12.22 7.20 -11.20
N TYR A 327 11.16 6.43 -10.97
CA TYR A 327 10.96 5.18 -11.70
C TYR A 327 10.77 5.38 -13.20
N TYR A 328 9.91 6.32 -13.64
CA TYR A 328 9.78 6.57 -15.07
C TYR A 328 11.02 7.20 -15.67
N GLN A 329 11.76 7.99 -14.89
CA GLN A 329 13.05 8.49 -15.33
C GLN A 329 14.02 7.33 -15.58
N ILE A 330 14.11 6.34 -14.69
CA ILE A 330 14.95 5.15 -14.92
C ILE A 330 14.44 4.36 -16.12
N LEU A 331 13.15 4.00 -16.12
CA LEU A 331 12.57 3.13 -17.14
C LEU A 331 12.64 3.74 -18.54
N SER A 332 12.41 5.06 -18.68
CA SER A 332 12.53 5.75 -19.97
C SER A 332 13.97 5.82 -20.50
N ASN A 333 14.97 5.84 -19.61
CA ASN A 333 16.38 5.76 -19.99
C ASN A 333 16.80 4.31 -20.31
N VAL A 334 16.12 3.31 -19.76
CA VAL A 334 16.33 1.89 -20.10
C VAL A 334 15.70 1.58 -21.46
N ASP A 335 14.38 1.75 -21.56
CA ASP A 335 13.56 1.60 -22.77
C ASP A 335 12.29 2.46 -22.69
N ILE A 336 12.21 3.47 -23.56
CA ILE A 336 11.05 4.37 -23.65
C ILE A 336 9.75 3.66 -24.01
N TYR A 337 9.79 2.60 -24.82
CA TYR A 337 8.60 1.86 -25.24
C TYR A 337 8.02 1.07 -24.07
N GLU A 338 8.87 0.37 -23.30
CA GLU A 338 8.46 -0.30 -22.07
C GLU A 338 7.92 0.72 -21.05
N ALA A 339 8.56 1.88 -20.91
CA ALA A 339 8.08 2.95 -20.03
C ALA A 339 6.65 3.42 -20.37
N VAL A 340 6.38 3.73 -21.64
CA VAL A 340 5.05 4.16 -22.09
C VAL A 340 4.01 3.04 -21.89
N PHE A 341 4.39 1.79 -22.19
CA PHE A 341 3.49 0.65 -22.06
C PHE A 341 3.13 0.35 -20.60
N VAL A 342 4.12 0.35 -19.70
CA VAL A 342 3.92 0.16 -18.25
C VAL A 342 3.04 1.27 -17.68
N LEU A 343 3.25 2.53 -18.08
CA LEU A 343 2.39 3.65 -17.70
C LEU A 343 0.95 3.45 -18.15
N PHE A 344 0.76 3.05 -19.41
CA PHE A 344 -0.55 2.80 -19.96
C PHE A 344 -1.29 1.68 -19.21
N ILE A 345 -0.64 0.54 -19.01
CA ILE A 345 -1.23 -0.62 -18.31
C ILE A 345 -1.55 -0.29 -16.86
N THR A 346 -0.61 0.30 -16.11
CA THR A 346 -0.81 0.65 -14.70
C THR A 346 -1.95 1.65 -14.53
N PHE A 347 -2.05 2.64 -15.41
CA PHE A 347 -3.14 3.60 -15.42
C PHE A 347 -4.49 2.93 -15.74
N PHE A 348 -4.54 2.04 -16.74
CA PHE A 348 -5.74 1.27 -17.05
C PHE A 348 -6.18 0.39 -15.88
N MET A 349 -5.22 -0.28 -15.21
CA MET A 349 -5.48 -1.09 -14.02
C MET A 349 -6.00 -0.26 -12.85
N LEU A 350 -5.44 0.94 -12.63
CA LEU A 350 -5.97 1.87 -11.63
C LEU A 350 -7.44 2.18 -11.91
N LEU A 351 -7.77 2.56 -13.15
CA LEU A 351 -9.16 2.85 -13.53
C LEU A 351 -10.06 1.63 -13.36
N PHE A 352 -9.60 0.45 -13.77
CA PHE A 352 -10.34 -0.79 -13.64
C PHE A 352 -10.61 -1.14 -12.16
N PHE A 353 -9.57 -1.23 -11.33
CA PHE A 353 -9.72 -1.58 -9.92
C PHE A 353 -10.51 -0.52 -9.16
N PHE A 354 -10.30 0.78 -9.44
CA PHE A 354 -11.06 1.86 -8.82
C PHE A 354 -12.55 1.71 -9.12
N SER A 355 -12.87 1.51 -10.40
CA SER A 355 -14.24 1.32 -10.86
C SER A 355 -14.86 0.06 -10.26
N PHE A 356 -14.09 -1.03 -10.25
CA PHE A 356 -14.49 -2.30 -9.70
C PHE A 356 -14.85 -2.19 -8.21
N TYR A 357 -13.91 -1.77 -7.36
CA TYR A 357 -14.12 -1.67 -5.91
C TYR A 357 -15.21 -0.65 -5.54
N LYS A 358 -15.29 0.48 -6.26
CA LYS A 358 -16.37 1.45 -6.05
C LYS A 358 -17.75 0.86 -6.37
N LEU A 359 -17.84 0.07 -7.44
CA LEU A 359 -19.07 -0.59 -7.86
C LEU A 359 -19.53 -1.64 -6.85
N ILE A 360 -18.66 -2.58 -6.46
CA ILE A 360 -19.06 -3.67 -5.55
C ILE A 360 -19.40 -3.16 -4.15
N ALA A 361 -18.74 -2.10 -3.68
CA ALA A 361 -18.97 -1.55 -2.35
C ALA A 361 -20.29 -0.79 -2.24
N ASN A 362 -20.82 -0.23 -3.33
CA ASN A 362 -22.17 0.34 -3.44
C ASN A 362 -22.67 1.09 -2.17
N ASN A 363 -22.04 2.21 -1.85
CA ASN A 363 -22.28 3.09 -0.68
C ASN A 363 -21.67 2.64 0.66
N GLU A 364 -20.91 1.55 0.73
CA GLU A 364 -20.08 1.23 1.91
C GLU A 364 -18.86 2.18 2.01
N ASN A 365 -18.22 2.25 3.18
CA ASN A 365 -17.14 3.21 3.51
C ASN A 365 -15.78 2.89 2.85
N VAL A 366 -15.73 2.62 1.56
CA VAL A 366 -14.51 2.17 0.85
C VAL A 366 -13.69 3.31 0.25
N GLU A 367 -14.13 4.56 0.34
CA GLU A 367 -13.44 5.72 -0.25
C GLU A 367 -12.00 5.85 0.24
N LEU A 368 -11.76 5.50 1.50
CA LEU A 368 -10.42 5.56 2.06
C LEU A 368 -9.49 4.49 1.47
N LEU A 369 -10.02 3.30 1.17
CA LEU A 369 -9.30 2.26 0.41
C LEU A 369 -9.01 2.72 -1.02
N LEU A 370 -9.99 3.36 -1.68
CA LEU A 370 -9.84 3.92 -3.02
C LEU A 370 -8.80 5.06 -3.06
N PHE A 371 -8.78 5.91 -2.04
CA PHE A 371 -7.76 6.95 -1.89
C PHE A 371 -6.38 6.32 -1.69
N ILE A 372 -6.25 5.36 -0.77
CA ILE A 372 -4.98 4.65 -0.51
C ILE A 372 -4.46 3.99 -1.79
N MET A 373 -5.34 3.43 -2.61
CA MET A 373 -4.96 2.85 -3.90
C MET A 373 -4.39 3.91 -4.87
N VAL A 374 -5.04 5.06 -5.01
CA VAL A 374 -4.54 6.18 -5.83
C VAL A 374 -3.25 6.76 -5.25
N PHE A 375 -3.14 6.82 -3.93
CA PHE A 375 -1.95 7.27 -3.23
C PHE A 375 -0.76 6.37 -3.54
N TYR A 376 -0.87 5.06 -3.30
CA TYR A 376 0.21 4.11 -3.58
C TYR A 376 0.51 3.94 -5.06
N PHE A 377 -0.47 4.20 -5.94
CA PHE A 377 -0.20 4.37 -7.36
C PHE A 377 0.83 5.48 -7.57
N LEU A 378 0.64 6.71 -7.10
CA LEU A 378 1.65 7.77 -7.32
C LEU A 378 2.91 7.64 -6.44
N PHE A 379 2.73 7.22 -5.20
CA PHE A 379 3.79 7.14 -4.19
C PHE A 379 4.75 5.99 -4.45
N SER A 380 4.26 4.84 -4.91
CA SER A 380 5.08 3.64 -5.08
C SER A 380 5.19 3.17 -6.52
N MET A 381 4.26 3.52 -7.43
CA MET A 381 4.05 3.27 -8.90
C MET A 381 4.66 2.05 -9.61
N CYS A 382 5.44 1.23 -8.94
CA CYS A 382 6.67 0.67 -9.53
C CYS A 382 7.00 -0.72 -8.99
N SER A 383 6.09 -1.25 -8.19
CA SER A 383 6.15 -2.61 -7.72
C SER A 383 4.76 -3.14 -7.98
N PRO A 384 4.59 -3.96 -9.03
CA PRO A 384 3.33 -4.67 -9.23
C PRO A 384 2.96 -5.50 -7.97
N THR A 385 3.93 -5.75 -7.08
CA THR A 385 3.74 -6.30 -5.73
C THR A 385 2.97 -5.41 -4.75
N TYR A 386 3.16 -4.09 -4.76
CA TYR A 386 2.56 -3.17 -3.77
C TYR A 386 1.26 -2.54 -4.24
N PHE A 387 1.19 -2.18 -5.53
CA PHE A 387 -0.02 -1.61 -6.11
C PHE A 387 -0.95 -2.70 -6.63
N ILE A 388 -0.55 -3.48 -7.64
CA ILE A 388 -1.48 -4.38 -8.35
C ILE A 388 -1.88 -5.58 -7.53
N ARG A 389 -0.91 -6.27 -6.93
CA ARG A 389 -1.14 -7.57 -6.28
C ARG A 389 -2.32 -7.58 -5.30
N PRO A 390 -2.43 -6.69 -4.30
CA PRO A 390 -3.53 -6.76 -3.34
C PRO A 390 -4.90 -6.55 -4.02
N TYR A 391 -5.00 -5.65 -4.99
CA TYR A 391 -6.25 -5.34 -5.67
C TYR A 391 -6.62 -6.40 -6.72
N ALA A 392 -5.66 -6.86 -7.53
CA ALA A 392 -5.85 -7.91 -8.53
C ALA A 392 -6.25 -9.23 -7.86
N LEU A 393 -5.54 -9.65 -6.82
CA LEU A 393 -5.88 -10.87 -6.09
C LEU A 393 -7.19 -10.71 -5.30
N GLY A 394 -7.51 -9.50 -4.82
CA GLY A 394 -8.79 -9.21 -4.18
C GLY A 394 -9.99 -9.39 -5.13
N VAL A 395 -9.85 -9.13 -6.43
CA VAL A 395 -10.89 -9.43 -7.43
C VAL A 395 -11.17 -10.95 -7.51
N LEU A 396 -10.16 -11.80 -7.31
CA LEU A 396 -10.32 -13.26 -7.35
C LEU A 396 -11.19 -13.80 -6.20
N PHE A 397 -11.46 -13.03 -5.16
CA PHE A 397 -12.39 -13.42 -4.08
C PHE A 397 -13.86 -13.32 -4.47
N ILE A 398 -14.19 -12.62 -5.56
CA ILE A 398 -15.55 -12.24 -5.90
C ILE A 398 -16.42 -13.45 -6.27
N PRO A 399 -15.94 -14.44 -7.04
CA PRO A 399 -16.67 -15.69 -7.24
C PRO A 399 -17.02 -16.37 -5.91
N PHE A 400 -16.08 -16.43 -4.96
CA PHE A 400 -16.34 -17.00 -3.62
C PHE A 400 -17.38 -16.18 -2.87
N PHE A 401 -17.32 -14.85 -2.94
CA PHE A 401 -18.31 -14.00 -2.30
C PHE A 401 -19.72 -14.22 -2.83
N VAL A 402 -19.87 -14.41 -4.14
CA VAL A 402 -21.17 -14.69 -4.77
C VAL A 402 -21.67 -16.07 -4.38
N VAL A 403 -20.84 -17.12 -4.52
CA VAL A 403 -21.21 -18.51 -4.20
C VAL A 403 -21.62 -18.68 -2.73
N LEU A 404 -20.90 -18.05 -1.81
CA LEU A 404 -21.19 -18.12 -0.37
C LEU A 404 -22.30 -17.15 0.06
N GLY A 405 -22.85 -16.36 -0.87
CA GLY A 405 -23.87 -15.34 -0.62
C GLY A 405 -23.39 -14.22 0.32
N ILE A 406 -22.08 -13.97 0.36
CA ILE A 406 -21.46 -12.81 1.00
C ILE A 406 -21.80 -11.56 0.18
N LEU A 407 -21.72 -11.66 -1.15
CA LEU A 407 -22.10 -10.60 -2.07
C LEU A 407 -23.40 -10.99 -2.77
N LYS A 408 -24.48 -10.26 -2.50
CA LYS A 408 -25.75 -10.42 -3.19
C LYS A 408 -25.86 -9.40 -4.32
N ILE A 409 -26.25 -9.87 -5.50
CA ILE A 409 -26.51 -9.03 -6.67
C ILE A 409 -28.03 -8.87 -6.78
N LYS A 410 -28.52 -7.65 -6.60
CA LYS A 410 -29.95 -7.29 -6.71
C LYS A 410 -30.18 -6.42 -7.93
N ARG A 411 -31.35 -6.57 -8.56
CA ARG A 411 -31.79 -5.65 -9.61
C ARG A 411 -32.42 -4.41 -8.96
N ASN A 412 -32.05 -3.23 -9.42
CA ASN A 412 -32.56 -1.95 -8.94
C ASN A 412 -33.94 -1.73 -9.56
N LEU A 413 -34.98 -2.15 -8.85
CA LEU A 413 -36.38 -2.13 -9.31
C LEU A 413 -36.90 -0.71 -9.63
N ASN A 414 -36.24 0.34 -9.10
CA ASN A 414 -36.60 1.73 -9.38
C ASN A 414 -36.28 2.20 -10.81
N TYR A 415 -35.66 1.37 -11.65
CA TYR A 415 -35.43 1.66 -13.07
C TYR A 415 -36.36 0.89 -14.03
N SER A 416 -37.20 -0.05 -13.54
CA SER A 416 -38.21 -0.68 -14.41
C SER A 416 -39.46 0.18 -14.60
N ASN A 417 -39.68 1.17 -13.74
CA ASN A 417 -40.87 2.03 -13.75
C ASN A 417 -40.61 3.42 -14.35
N ALA A 418 -39.47 3.61 -15.03
CA ALA A 418 -39.07 4.87 -15.65
C ALA A 418 -38.80 4.70 -17.16
N LYS A 419 -39.54 3.78 -17.81
CA LYS A 419 -39.63 3.68 -19.26
C LYS A 419 -40.97 4.18 -19.73
#